data_AF-A0A2V9ZGI9-F1
#
_entry.id   AF-A0A2V9ZGI9-F1
#
_cell.length_a   1.000
_cell.length_b   1.000
_cell.length_c   1.000
_cell.angle_alpha   90.00
_cell.angle_beta   90.00
_cell.angle_gamma   90.00
#
_symmetry.space_group_name_H-M   'P 1'
#
loop_
_entity.id
_entity.type
_entity.pdbx_description
1 polymer ?
#
loop_
_entity_poly.entity_id
_entity_poly.type
_entity_poly.pdbx_seq_one_letter_code
_entity_poly.pdbx_strand_id
1 'polypeptide(L)' 'LYWADNVRAGILQPPMLGKFRGDVGEFFGVEEVEGKKVLCRLRWLRGNPRSPQWEQAFSADGGKTWETNWIMTFTREEQK' A
#
# COMPACT_ATOMS: atom_id res chain seq x y z
N LEU A 1 1.82 8.11 4.95
CA LEU A 1 2.79 7.04 4.61
C LEU A 1 3.52 7.47 3.36
N TYR A 2 4.83 7.28 3.26
CA TYR A 2 5.62 7.69 2.08
C TYR A 2 6.25 6.46 1.44
N TRP A 3 6.25 6.42 0.12
CA TRP A 3 6.98 5.41 -0.64
C TRP A 3 8.43 5.81 -0.86
N ALA A 4 9.30 4.81 -0.87
CA ALA A 4 10.71 4.94 -1.21
C ALA A 4 11.12 3.72 -2.03
N ASP A 5 11.89 3.95 -3.09
CA ASP A 5 12.41 2.91 -3.97
C ASP A 5 13.88 3.20 -4.32
N ASN A 6 14.54 2.23 -4.95
CA ASN A 6 15.93 2.37 -5.39
C ASN A 6 16.06 3.07 -6.75
N VAL A 7 14.97 3.26 -7.50
CA VAL A 7 14.97 3.93 -8.81
C VAL A 7 15.12 5.44 -8.62
N ARG A 8 14.47 6.01 -7.60
CA ARG A 8 14.53 7.40 -7.15
C ARG A 8 15.19 7.48 -5.78
N ALA A 9 16.38 6.90 -5.68
CA ALA A 9 17.11 6.82 -4.41
C ALA A 9 17.21 8.18 -3.70
N GLY A 10 16.85 8.21 -2.41
CA GLY A 10 16.87 9.42 -1.59
C GLY A 10 15.66 10.34 -1.75
N ILE A 11 14.69 10.01 -2.62
CA ILE A 11 13.47 10.79 -2.82
C ILE A 11 12.28 10.02 -2.28
N LEU A 12 11.58 10.60 -1.29
CA LEU A 12 10.27 10.12 -0.87
C LEU A 12 9.23 10.54 -1.90
N GLN A 13 8.47 9.59 -2.41
CA GLN A 13 7.35 9.85 -3.31
C GLN A 13 6.20 10.56 -2.58
N PRO A 14 5.22 11.16 -3.29
CA PRO A 14 4.08 11.82 -2.67
C PRO A 14 3.41 10.98 -1.58
N PRO A 15 2.89 11.61 -0.51
CA PRO A 15 2.33 10.88 0.62
C PRO A 15 1.07 10.12 0.23
N MET A 16 0.98 8.89 0.73
CA MET A 16 -0.24 8.12 0.84
C MET A 16 -1.01 8.59 2.08
N LEU A 17 -2.22 9.10 1.88
CA LEU A 17 -3.09 9.67 2.91
C LEU A 17 -4.22 8.70 3.25
N GLY A 18 -4.50 8.56 4.54
CA GLY A 18 -5.46 7.57 4.99
C GLY A 18 -5.44 7.34 6.49
N LYS A 19 -6.20 6.37 6.94
CA LYS A 19 -6.32 6.03 8.35
C LYS A 19 -6.73 4.58 8.56
N PHE A 20 -6.50 4.11 9.78
CA PHE A 20 -7.10 2.88 10.27
C PHE A 20 -8.56 3.09 10.69
N ARG A 21 -9.37 2.09 10.41
CA ARG A 21 -10.72 1.89 10.94
C ARG A 21 -10.76 0.46 11.50
N GLY A 22 -10.57 0.34 12.81
CA GLY A 22 -10.34 -0.95 13.46
C GLY A 22 -9.07 -1.62 12.94
N ASP A 23 -9.20 -2.87 12.50
CA ASP A 23 -8.08 -3.68 12.01
C ASP A 23 -7.72 -3.44 10.55
N VAL A 24 -8.49 -2.60 9.84
CA VAL A 24 -8.26 -2.28 8.43
C VAL A 24 -7.75 -0.85 8.29
N GLY A 25 -6.55 -0.70 7.72
CA GLY A 25 -5.98 0.58 7.32
C GLY A 25 -6.08 0.76 5.82
N GLU A 26 -6.59 1.90 5.37
CA GLU A 26 -6.63 2.23 3.94
C GLU A 26 -5.94 3.57 3.72
N PHE A 27 -5.02 3.58 2.75
CA PHE A 27 -4.24 4.75 2.38
C PHE A 27 -4.24 4.91 0.87
N PHE A 28 -4.41 6.13 0.39
CA PHE A 28 -4.55 6.45 -1.02
C PHE A 28 -3.55 7.52 -1.43
N GLY A 29 -3.08 7.41 -2.66
CA GLY A 29 -2.23 8.42 -3.29
C GLY A 29 -2.24 8.27 -4.80
N VAL A 30 -1.49 9.13 -5.47
CA VAL A 30 -1.31 9.08 -6.92
C VAL A 30 0.12 8.63 -7.19
N GLU A 31 0.24 7.65 -8.06
CA GLU A 31 1.53 7.20 -8.58
C GLU A 31 1.62 7.37 -10.09
N GLU A 32 2.84 7.39 -10.59
CA GLU A 32 3.11 7.42 -12.02
C GLU A 32 3.69 6.08 -12.45
N VAL A 33 2.91 5.37 -13.25
CA VAL A 33 3.28 4.07 -13.84
C VAL A 33 3.35 4.28 -15.35
N GLU A 34 4.53 4.03 -15.93
CA GLU A 34 4.78 4.23 -17.37
C GLU A 34 4.36 5.62 -17.90
N GLY A 35 4.60 6.67 -17.11
CA GLY A 35 4.22 8.04 -17.46
C GLY A 35 2.73 8.38 -17.30
N LYS A 36 1.91 7.44 -16.81
CA LYS A 36 0.48 7.65 -16.55
C LYS A 36 0.21 7.74 -15.06
N LYS A 37 -0.58 8.75 -14.68
CA LYS A 37 -1.08 8.88 -13.31
C LYS A 37 -2.14 7.82 -13.04
N VAL A 38 -1.91 6.99 -12.03
CA VAL A 38 -2.85 5.98 -11.54
C VAL A 38 -3.12 6.22 -10.06
N LEU A 39 -4.31 5.86 -9.59
CA LEU A 39 -4.57 5.85 -8.16
C LEU A 39 -3.92 4.61 -7.55
N CYS A 40 -3.19 4.80 -6.47
CA CYS A 40 -2.62 3.74 -5.66
C CYS A 40 -3.41 3.64 -4.34
N ARG A 41 -3.70 2.41 -3.91
CA ARG A 41 -4.31 2.09 -2.62
C ARG A 41 -3.44 1.09 -1.90
N LEU A 42 -3.11 1.40 -0.65
CA LEU A 42 -2.53 0.45 0.28
C LEU A 42 -3.58 0.02 1.30
N ARG A 43 -3.68 -1.29 1.54
CA ARG A 43 -4.51 -1.86 2.60
C ARG A 43 -3.64 -2.58 3.62
N TRP A 44 -3.83 -2.27 4.89
CA TRP A 44 -3.30 -3.03 6.01
C TRP A 44 -4.42 -3.83 6.65
N LEU A 45 -4.29 -5.16 6.70
CA LEU A 45 -5.23 -6.07 7.35
C LEU A 45 -4.57 -6.66 8.59
N ARG A 46 -4.90 -6.15 9.78
CA ARG A 46 -4.24 -6.52 11.05
C ARG A 46 -5.07 -7.46 11.93
N GLY A 47 -6.20 -7.97 11.42
CA GLY A 47 -7.13 -8.79 12.21
C GLY A 47 -6.53 -10.09 12.76
N ASN A 48 -5.45 -10.59 12.17
CA ASN A 48 -4.61 -11.64 12.75
C ASN A 48 -3.27 -11.03 13.23
N PRO A 49 -3.06 -10.85 14.54
CA PRO A 49 -1.82 -10.29 15.07
C PRO A 49 -0.56 -11.14 14.81
N ARG A 50 -0.73 -12.44 14.54
CA ARG A 50 0.39 -13.34 14.18
C ARG A 50 0.71 -13.30 12.70
N SER A 51 -0.25 -12.90 11.87
CA SER A 51 -0.08 -12.84 10.43
C SER A 51 -0.88 -11.69 9.81
N PRO A 52 -0.45 -10.43 10.01
CA PRO A 52 -1.07 -9.31 9.32
C PRO A 52 -0.73 -9.37 7.83
N GLN A 53 -1.59 -8.80 7.02
CA GLN A 53 -1.39 -8.69 5.57
C GLN A 53 -1.35 -7.23 5.14
N TRP A 54 -0.62 -7.00 4.06
CA TRP A 54 -0.57 -5.72 3.38
C TRP A 54 -0.82 -5.95 1.89
N GLU A 55 -1.58 -5.05 1.27
CA GLU A 55 -1.91 -5.12 -0.15
C GLU A 55 -1.66 -3.76 -0.82
N GLN A 56 -1.15 -3.79 -2.04
CA GLN A 56 -1.16 -2.66 -2.97
C GLN A 56 -2.09 -2.96 -4.14
N ALA A 57 -2.89 -1.97 -4.50
CA ALA A 57 -3.70 -2.01 -5.69
C ALA A 57 -3.59 -0.70 -6.48
N PHE A 58 -3.67 -0.82 -7.82
CA PHE A 58 -3.75 0.32 -8.72
C PHE A 58 -5.13 0.43 -9.35
N SER A 59 -5.52 1.66 -9.67
CA SER A 59 -6.72 1.96 -10.44
C SER A 59 -6.40 2.98 -11.53
N ALA A 60 -6.66 2.58 -12.76
CA ALA A 60 -6.49 3.44 -13.95
C ALA A 60 -7.77 4.22 -14.30
N ASP A 61 -8.92 3.91 -13.68
CA ASP A 61 -10.24 4.46 -14.03
C ASP A 61 -10.82 5.41 -12.96
N GLY A 62 -9.96 5.95 -12.10
CA GLY A 62 -10.34 6.87 -11.04
C GLY A 62 -10.97 6.19 -9.82
N GLY A 63 -10.63 4.92 -9.58
CA GLY A 63 -11.03 4.17 -8.39
C GLY A 63 -12.31 3.34 -8.56
N LYS A 64 -12.82 3.20 -9.79
CA LYS A 64 -14.01 2.37 -10.07
C LYS A 64 -13.66 0.88 -10.04
N THR A 65 -12.50 0.52 -10.59
CA THR A 65 -11.92 -0.81 -10.52
C THR A 65 -10.52 -0.74 -9.94
N TRP A 66 -10.11 -1.82 -9.27
CA TRP A 66 -8.82 -1.92 -8.58
C TRP A 66 -8.16 -3.26 -8.91
N GLU A 67 -6.92 -3.21 -9.35
CA GLU A 67 -6.08 -4.38 -9.57
C GLU A 67 -5.06 -4.49 -8.43
N THR A 68 -5.19 -5.54 -7.61
CA THR A 68 -4.19 -5.85 -6.58
C THR A 68 -2.96 -6.44 -7.25
N ASN A 69 -1.86 -5.68 -7.25
CA ASN A 69 -0.62 -6.07 -7.90
C ASN A 69 0.45 -6.57 -6.91
N TRP A 70 0.27 -6.36 -5.60
CA TRP A 70 1.18 -6.87 -4.59
C TRP A 70 0.46 -7.20 -3.30
N ILE A 71 0.74 -8.40 -2.78
CA ILE A 71 0.31 -8.85 -1.45
C ILE A 71 1.56 -9.25 -0.66
N MET A 72 1.69 -8.72 0.55
CA MET A 72 2.68 -9.13 1.54
C MET A 72 1.97 -9.71 2.75
N THR A 73 2.36 -10.93 3.14
CA THR A 73 1.90 -11.55 4.38
C THR A 73 3.06 -11.57 5.35
N PHE A 74 2.84 -11.04 6.54
CA PHE A 74 3.82 -11.05 7.61
C PHE A 74 3.60 -12.26 8.50
N THR A 75 4.66 -12.71 9.17
CA THR A 75 4.59 -13.70 10.23
C THR A 75 5.37 -13.16 11.41
N ARG A 76 4.77 -13.17 12.60
CA ARG A 76 5.46 -12.77 13.82
C ARG A 76 6.49 -13.85 14.18
N GLU A 77 7.77 -13.50 14.17
CA GLU A 77 8.80 -14.35 14.76
C GLU A 77 8.72 -14.31 16.30
N GLU A 78 8.93 -15.48 16.91
CA GLU A 78 9.10 -15.59 18.35
C GLU A 78 10.54 -15.26 18.71
N GLN A 79 10.74 -14.27 19.57
CA GLN A 79 12.06 -13.95 20.10
C GLN A 79 12.48 -15.07 21.05
N LYS A 80 13.66 -15.66 20.80
CA LYS A 80 14.32 -16.63 21.70
C LYS A 80 14.98 -15.92 22.87
#